data_AF-A0A196NH27-F1
#
_entry.id   AF-A0A196NH27-F1
#
_cell.length_a   1.000
_cell.length_b   1.000
_cell.length_c   1.000
_cell.angle_alpha   90.00
_cell.angle_beta   90.00
_cell.angle_gamma   90.00
#
_symmetry.space_group_name_H-M   'P 1'
#
loop_
_entity.id
_entity.type
_entity.pdbx_description
1 polymer ?
#
loop_
_entity_poly.entity_id
_entity_poly.type
_entity_poly.pdbx_seq_one_letter_code
_entity_poly.pdbx_strand_id
1 'polypeptide(L)' 'MRALIHTLRALVLSERGATAVEYGLIISLIVLAMVAALGNFGNATGGMWNNVSQKVQHAGE' A
#
# COMPACT_ATOMS: atom_id res chain seq x y z
N MET A 1 -22.02 8.30 -36.44
CA MET A 1 -20.55 8.24 -36.63
C MET A 1 -19.80 9.49 -36.15
N ARG A 2 -20.25 10.73 -36.44
CA ARG A 2 -19.55 11.95 -35.98
C ARG A 2 -19.43 12.09 -34.46
N ALA A 3 -20.48 11.74 -33.71
CA ALA A 3 -20.45 11.76 -32.24
C ALA A 3 -19.37 10.82 -31.65
N LEU A 4 -19.20 9.65 -32.26
CA LEU A 4 -18.20 8.66 -31.83
C LEU A 4 -16.76 9.13 -32.10
N ILE A 5 -16.52 9.79 -33.24
CA ILE A 5 -15.21 10.39 -33.54
C ILE A 5 -14.91 11.53 -32.57
N HIS A 6 -15.92 12.30 -32.19
CA HIS A 6 -15.76 13.40 -31.22
C HIS A 6 -15.44 12.89 -29.82
N THR A 7 -16.13 11.85 -29.33
CA THR A 7 -15.85 11.26 -28.02
C THR A 7 -14.47 10.62 -27.97
N LEU A 8 -14.06 9.89 -29.01
CA LEU A 8 -12.72 9.30 -29.09
C LEU A 8 -11.62 10.38 -29.10
N ARG A 9 -11.82 11.48 -29.85
CA ARG A 9 -10.88 12.60 -29.85
C ARG A 9 -10.80 13.29 -28.49
N ALA A 10 -11.94 13.49 -27.83
CA ALA A 10 -11.99 14.07 -26.48
C ALA A 10 -11.30 13.19 -25.44
N LEU A 11 -11.39 11.86 -25.55
CA LEU A 11 -10.69 10.92 -24.67
C LEU A 11 -9.17 10.97 -24.85
N VAL A 12 -8.68 11.03 -26.10
CA VAL A 12 -7.24 11.10 -26.39
C VAL A 12 -6.62 12.43 -25.91
N LEU A 13 -7.39 13.52 -25.93
CA LEU A 13 -6.96 14.84 -25.43
C LEU A 13 -7.18 15.04 -23.93
N SER A 14 -7.75 14.06 -23.22
CA SER A 14 -8.10 14.23 -21.81
C SER A 14 -6.92 13.89 -20.90
N GLU A 15 -6.43 14.88 -20.17
CA GLU A 15 -5.41 14.70 -19.14
C GLU A 15 -5.94 13.99 -17.88
N ARG A 16 -7.27 13.92 -17.71
CA ARG A 16 -7.90 13.27 -16.55
C ARG A 16 -7.56 11.77 -16.46
N GLY A 17 -7.32 11.13 -17.59
CA GLY A 17 -6.86 9.74 -17.62
C GLY A 17 -5.41 9.61 -17.15
N ALA A 18 -4.54 10.53 -17.56
CA ALA A 18 -3.14 10.56 -17.12
C ALA A 18 -3.02 10.84 -15.62
N THR A 19 -3.78 11.82 -15.10
CA THR A 19 -3.77 12.12 -13.66
C THR A 19 -4.32 10.97 -12.82
N ALA A 20 -5.33 10.22 -13.31
CA ALA A 20 -5.80 9.02 -12.63
C ALA A 20 -4.70 7.96 -12.48
N VAL A 21 -3.82 7.81 -13.47
CA VAL A 21 -2.68 6.88 -13.39
C VAL A 21 -1.62 7.38 -12.41
N GLU A 22 -1.33 8.69 -12.37
CA GLU A 22 -0.39 9.27 -11.41
C GLU A 22 -0.85 9.07 -9.96
N TYR A 23 -2.11 9.40 -9.66
CA TYR A 23 -2.68 9.17 -8.32
C TYR A 23 -2.76 7.66 -8.01
N GLY A 24 -3.10 6.83 -8.98
CA GLY A 24 -3.07 5.37 -8.84
C GLY A 24 -1.68 4.84 -8.49
N LEU A 25 -0.63 5.38 -9.12
CA LEU A 25 0.75 5.01 -8.84
C LEU A 25 1.18 5.47 -7.43
N ILE A 26 0.86 6.71 -7.04
CA ILE A 26 1.16 7.23 -5.70
C ILE A 26 0.51 6.35 -4.63
N ILE A 27 -0.78 6.02 -4.76
CA ILE A 27 -1.50 5.16 -3.81
C ILE A 27 -0.85 3.77 -3.75
N SER A 28 -0.52 3.20 -4.91
CA SER A 28 0.14 1.89 -4.98
C SER A 28 1.48 1.87 -4.24
N LEU A 29 2.30 2.90 -4.41
CA LEU A 29 3.59 3.05 -3.72
C LEU A 29 3.42 3.24 -2.21
N ILE A 30 2.40 3.99 -1.77
CA ILE A 30 2.07 4.15 -0.35
C ILE A 30 1.67 2.79 0.25
N VAL A 31 0.81 2.02 -0.43
CA VAL A 31 0.40 0.69 0.04
C VAL A 31 1.58 -0.27 0.16
N LEU A 32 2.47 -0.28 -0.83
CA LEU A 32 3.68 -1.11 -0.78
C LEU A 32 4.58 -0.73 0.43
N ALA A 33 4.78 0.57 0.67
CA ALA A 33 5.54 1.03 1.84
C ALA A 33 4.87 0.63 3.16
N MET A 34 3.54 0.73 3.25
CA MET A 34 2.78 0.31 4.43
C MET A 34 2.91 -1.19 4.70
N VAL A 35 2.80 -2.04 3.68
CA VAL A 35 2.95 -3.50 3.83
C VAL A 35 4.34 -3.86 4.36
N ALA A 36 5.39 -3.25 3.82
CA ALA A 36 6.75 -3.47 4.30
C ALA A 36 6.93 -3.00 5.76
N ALA A 37 6.42 -1.82 6.11
CA ALA A 37 6.49 -1.29 7.47
C ALA A 37 5.73 -2.17 8.48
N LEU A 38 4.54 -2.64 8.11
CA LEU A 38 3.72 -3.53 8.95
C LEU A 38 4.39 -4.88 9.19
N GLY A 39 5.07 -5.44 8.19
CA GLY A 39 5.86 -6.67 8.35
C GLY A 39 6.96 -6.50 9.41
N ASN A 40 7.73 -5.43 9.31
CA ASN A 40 8.79 -5.13 10.28
C ASN A 40 8.23 -4.87 11.69
N PHE A 41 7.13 -4.11 11.78
CA PHE A 41 6.44 -3.84 13.04
C PHE A 41 5.93 -5.12 13.71
N GLY A 42 5.32 -6.03 12.94
CA GLY A 42 4.83 -7.32 13.43
C GLY A 42 5.96 -8.19 13.97
N ASN A 43 7.08 -8.26 13.25
CA ASN A 43 8.26 -9.01 13.70
C ASN A 43 8.84 -8.44 15.00
N ALA A 44 9.00 -7.12 15.10
CA ALA A 44 9.51 -6.48 16.30
C ALA A 44 8.58 -6.70 17.51
N THR A 45 7.27 -6.54 17.31
CA THR A 45 6.26 -6.74 18.35
C THR A 45 6.20 -8.20 18.79
N GLY A 46 6.22 -9.14 17.84
CA GLY A 46 6.27 -10.58 18.13
C GLY A 46 7.52 -10.99 18.91
N GLY A 47 8.69 -10.47 18.52
CA GLY A 47 9.94 -10.69 19.24
C GLY A 47 9.91 -10.15 20.67
N MET A 48 9.34 -8.95 20.87
CA MET A 48 9.15 -8.38 22.20
C MET A 48 8.27 -9.28 23.08
N TRP A 49 7.13 -9.76 22.57
CA TRP A 49 6.25 -10.66 23.32
C TRP A 49 6.89 -12.00 23.62
N ASN A 50 7.66 -12.57 22.68
CA ASN A 50 8.40 -13.79 22.92
C ASN A 50 9.41 -13.63 24.05
N ASN A 51 10.16 -12.52 24.07
CA ASN A 51 11.11 -12.21 25.14
C ASN A 51 10.40 -12.07 26.50
N VAL A 52 9.25 -11.39 26.55
CA VAL A 52 8.44 -11.29 27.77
C VAL A 52 7.99 -12.68 28.23
N SER A 53 7.46 -13.51 27.32
CA SER A 53 7.03 -14.87 27.61
C SER A 53 8.16 -15.72 28.18
N GLN A 54 9.35 -15.66 27.58
CA GLN A 54 10.52 -16.39 28.07
C GLN A 54 10.94 -15.94 29.48
N LYS A 55 10.97 -14.63 29.74
CA LYS A 55 11.29 -14.10 31.07
C LYS A 55 10.29 -14.54 32.13
N VAL A 56 9.00 -14.58 31.79
CA VAL A 56 7.95 -15.03 32.72
C VAL A 56 8.08 -16.52 32.99
N GLN A 57 8.36 -17.34 31.97
CA GLN A 57 8.60 -18.78 32.12
C GLN A 57 9.79 -19.05 33.05
N HIS A 58 10.93 -18.41 32.81
CA HIS A 58 12.12 -18.59 33.64
C HIS A 58 11.99 -18.04 35.07
N ALA A 59 11.13 -17.04 35.30
CA ALA A 59 10.89 -16.53 36.65
C ALA A 59 9.95 -17.44 37.48
N GLY A 60 9.23 -18.36 36.82
CA GLY A 60 8.34 -19.33 37.47
C GLY A 60 8.98 -20.69 37.75
N GLU A 61 10.21 -20.92 37.28
CA GLU A 61 11.09 -22.03 37.66
C GLU A 61 11.92 -21.65 38.89
#